data_AF-A0A554XK09-F1
#
_entry.id   AF-A0A554XK09-F1
#
_cell.length_a   1.000
_cell.length_b   1.000
_cell.length_c   1.000
_cell.angle_alpha   90.00
_cell.angle_beta   90.00
_cell.angle_gamma   90.00
#
_symmetry.space_group_name_H-M   'P 1'
#
loop_
_entity.id
_entity.type
_entity.pdbx_description
1 polymer ?
#
loop_
_entity_poly.entity_id
_entity_poly.type
_entity_poly.pdbx_seq_one_letter_code
_entity_poly.pdbx_strand_id
1 'polypeptide(L)'
;MADIDTPSLLPDTDAWLRAVPGLNYPQALTTQFPRLANALAAVRHDPQALRERFDDLLHDQRGGRRGFPFDVMMELLALRDALIEDDEPPGTDDATKWVS
;
A
#
# COMPACT_ATOMS: atom_id res chain seq x y z
N MET A 1 23.77 23.31 3.90
CA MET A 1 23.61 22.62 5.20
C MET A 1 22.12 22.32 5.33
N ALA A 2 21.67 21.31 4.57
CA ALA A 2 21.30 19.99 5.08
C ALA A 2 19.97 20.03 5.84
N ASP A 3 18.89 20.35 5.13
CA ASP A 3 17.57 19.84 5.48
C ASP A 3 17.30 18.69 4.51
N ILE A 4 17.99 17.57 4.74
CA ILE A 4 17.50 16.31 4.19
C ILE A 4 16.38 15.97 5.16
N ASP A 5 15.15 16.38 4.82
CA ASP A 5 13.92 15.83 5.37
C ASP A 5 14.07 14.32 5.33
N THR A 6 14.62 13.77 6.41
CA THR A 6 14.79 12.33 6.59
C THR A 6 13.36 11.91 6.81
N PRO A 7 12.72 11.28 5.82
CA PRO A 7 11.29 11.12 5.90
C PRO A 7 11.00 10.26 7.12
N SER A 8 10.54 10.88 8.19
CA SER A 8 10.16 10.18 9.40
C SER A 8 8.74 9.66 9.22
N LEU A 9 8.47 8.49 9.77
CA LEU A 9 7.11 7.99 9.87
C LEU A 9 6.27 8.98 10.69
N LEU A 10 5.10 9.35 10.17
CA LEU A 10 4.19 10.20 10.92
C LEU A 10 3.55 9.41 12.07
N PRO A 11 3.31 10.03 13.24
CA PRO A 11 2.67 9.33 14.36
C PRO A 11 1.26 8.86 14.02
N ASP A 12 0.52 9.61 13.18
CA ASP A 12 -0.79 9.20 12.68
C ASP A 12 -0.70 7.95 11.79
N THR A 13 0.38 7.81 11.01
CA THR A 13 0.63 6.64 10.17
C THR A 13 0.96 5.42 11.03
N ASP A 14 1.81 5.56 12.05
CA ASP A 14 2.12 4.49 13.01
C ASP A 14 0.85 4.02 13.73
N ALA A 15 0.06 4.96 14.26
CA ALA A 15 -1.19 4.64 14.92
C ALA A 15 -2.19 3.93 13.99
N TRP A 16 -2.30 4.38 12.74
CA TRP A 16 -3.15 3.75 11.74
C TRP A 16 -2.71 2.31 11.43
N LEU A 17 -1.42 2.07 11.20
CA LEU A 17 -0.88 0.73 10.91
C LEU A 17 -1.11 -0.24 12.08
N ARG A 18 -1.00 0.25 13.32
CA ARG A 18 -1.29 -0.55 14.53
C ARG A 18 -2.78 -0.80 14.75
N ALA A 19 -3.64 0.04 14.19
CA ALA A 19 -5.08 -0.07 14.31
C ALA A 19 -5.68 -1.06 13.29
N VAL A 20 -4.91 -1.52 12.30
CA VAL A 20 -5.38 -2.52 11.33
C VAL A 20 -5.50 -3.88 12.02
N PRO A 21 -6.71 -4.46 12.11
CA PRO A 21 -6.89 -5.78 12.72
C PRO A 21 -6.26 -6.86 11.84
N GLY A 22 -5.68 -7.90 12.45
CA GLY A 22 -5.09 -9.03 11.72
C GLY A 22 -3.76 -8.75 11.03
N LEU A 23 -3.32 -7.49 10.98
CA LEU A 23 -2.07 -7.11 10.34
C LEU A 23 -0.89 -7.10 11.31
N ASN A 24 0.20 -7.78 10.92
CA ASN A 24 1.49 -7.59 11.58
C ASN A 24 2.08 -6.22 11.22
N TYR A 25 2.51 -5.47 12.24
CA TYR A 25 3.09 -4.13 12.05
C TYR A 25 4.23 -4.16 11.01
N PRO A 26 4.13 -3.38 9.91
CA PRO A 26 5.09 -3.46 8.81
C PRO A 26 6.36 -2.65 9.14
N GLN A 27 7.27 -3.29 9.85
CA GLN A 27 8.49 -2.68 10.36
C GLN A 27 9.51 -2.39 9.24
N ALA A 28 9.63 -3.27 8.26
CA ALA A 28 10.56 -3.07 7.14
C ALA A 28 10.10 -1.90 6.25
N LEU A 29 8.81 -1.79 5.95
CA LEU A 29 8.20 -0.71 5.18
C LEU A 29 8.39 0.63 5.88
N THR A 30 8.07 0.70 7.18
CA THR A 30 8.17 1.93 7.95
C THR A 30 9.62 2.38 8.17
N THR A 31 10.57 1.43 8.23
CA THR A 31 12.00 1.72 8.40
C THR A 31 12.67 2.10 7.08
N GLN A 32 12.41 1.37 6.00
CA GLN A 32 13.08 1.56 4.72
C GLN A 32 12.37 2.55 3.80
N PHE A 33 11.04 2.60 3.86
CA PHE A 33 10.17 3.43 3.00
C PHE A 33 9.09 4.20 3.79
N PRO A 34 9.46 4.99 4.81
CA PRO A 34 8.50 5.77 5.61
C PRO A 34 7.65 6.75 4.78
N ARG A 35 8.17 7.28 3.66
CA ARG A 35 7.38 8.11 2.72
C ARG A 35 6.19 7.36 2.12
N LEU A 36 6.38 6.08 1.81
CA LEU A 36 5.35 5.24 1.22
C LEU A 36 4.26 4.96 2.25
N ALA A 37 4.65 4.61 3.47
CA ALA A 37 3.73 4.44 4.59
C ALA A 37 2.92 5.71 4.84
N ASN A 38 3.56 6.88 4.85
CA ASN A 38 2.87 8.15 5.01
C ASN A 38 1.91 8.43 3.83
N ALA A 39 2.29 8.11 2.60
CA ALA A 39 1.44 8.29 1.43
C ALA A 39 0.21 7.37 1.46
N LEU A 40 0.38 6.12 1.88
CA LEU A 40 -0.73 5.18 2.08
C LEU A 40 -1.68 5.68 3.17
N ALA A 41 -1.13 6.16 4.29
CA ALA A 41 -1.94 6.76 5.34
C ALA A 41 -2.68 8.00 4.85
N ALA A 42 -2.13 8.81 3.95
CA ALA A 42 -2.82 9.99 3.42
C ALA A 42 -4.11 9.62 2.66
N VAL A 43 -4.12 8.48 1.97
CA VAL A 43 -5.29 7.96 1.25
C VAL A 43 -6.11 6.95 2.06
N ARG A 44 -5.82 6.74 3.35
CA ARG A 44 -6.50 5.74 4.20
C ARG A 44 -8.01 5.86 4.29
N HIS A 45 -8.56 7.04 4.01
CA HIS A 45 -10.00 7.33 4.05
C HIS A 45 -10.72 6.91 2.75
N ASP A 46 -9.97 6.60 1.69
CA ASP A 46 -10.49 6.21 0.39
C ASP A 46 -9.96 4.81 0.02
N PRO A 47 -10.77 3.75 0.18
CA PRO A 47 -10.36 2.38 -0.10
C PRO A 47 -10.06 2.14 -1.58
N GLN A 48 -10.69 2.89 -2.50
CA GLN A 48 -10.42 2.77 -3.93
C GLN A 48 -9.05 3.38 -4.25
N ALA A 49 -8.78 4.60 -3.78
CA ALA A 49 -7.48 5.24 -3.96
C ALA A 49 -6.36 4.41 -3.30
N LEU A 50 -6.62 3.82 -2.14
CA LEU A 50 -5.68 2.92 -1.45
C LEU A 50 -5.38 1.67 -2.30
N ARG A 51 -6.40 1.04 -2.91
CA ARG A 51 -6.24 -0.09 -3.84
C ARG A 51 -5.42 0.29 -5.07
N GLU A 52 -5.74 1.41 -5.71
CA GLU A 52 -4.99 1.94 -6.86
C GLU A 52 -3.53 2.21 -6.49
N ARG A 53 -3.27 2.74 -5.28
CA ARG A 53 -1.90 2.92 -4.79
C ARG A 53 -1.17 1.60 -4.58
N PHE A 54 -1.82 0.59 -4.02
CA PHE A 54 -1.19 -0.73 -3.89
C PHE A 54 -0.92 -1.36 -5.25
N ASP A 55 -1.84 -1.24 -6.20
CA ASP A 55 -1.61 -1.74 -7.57
C ASP A 55 -0.45 -1.00 -8.22
N ASP A 56 -0.42 0.33 -8.18
CA ASP A 56 0.71 1.12 -8.68
C ASP A 56 2.06 0.68 -8.07
N LEU A 57 2.10 0.41 -6.75
CA LEU A 57 3.33 0.02 -6.06
C LEU A 57 3.77 -1.42 -6.36
N LEU A 58 2.82 -2.35 -6.45
CA LEU A 58 3.09 -3.77 -6.73
C LEU A 58 3.34 -4.02 -8.22
N HIS A 59 2.73 -3.21 -9.07
CA HIS A 59 2.77 -3.30 -10.52
C HIS A 59 3.83 -2.37 -11.14
N ASP A 60 4.61 -1.61 -10.35
CA ASP A 60 5.78 -0.82 -10.78
C ASP A 60 6.95 -1.74 -11.23
N GLN A 61 6.65 -2.55 -12.24
CA GLN A 61 7.54 -3.34 -13.08
C GLN A 61 8.20 -2.46 -14.14
N ARG A 62 8.44 -1.17 -13.84
CA ARG A 62 9.10 -0.25 -14.77
C ARG A 62 10.62 -0.47 -14.75
N GLY A 63 11.05 -1.61 -15.28
CA GLY A 63 12.19 -1.75 -16.19
C GLY A 63 13.56 -1.16 -15.80
N GLY A 64 13.86 -0.89 -14.53
CA GLY A 64 15.19 -0.35 -14.18
C GLY A 64 15.44 0.03 -12.72
N ARG A 65 14.47 -0.11 -11.82
CA ARG A 65 14.69 0.09 -10.37
C ARG A 65 14.81 -1.26 -9.68
N ARG A 66 15.82 -1.41 -8.81
CA ARG A 66 15.91 -2.54 -7.88
C ARG A 66 14.57 -2.58 -7.14
N GLY A 67 13.76 -3.61 -7.36
CA GLY A 67 12.44 -3.75 -6.75
C GLY A 67 12.48 -3.71 -5.22
N PHE A 68 11.33 -3.81 -4.58
CA PHE A 68 11.30 -3.87 -3.12
C PHE A 68 12.05 -5.11 -2.61
N PRO A 69 12.78 -5.00 -1.48
CA PRO A 69 13.28 -6.18 -0.80
C PRO A 69 12.11 -7.08 -0.40
N PHE A 70 12.36 -8.38 -0.33
CA PHE A 70 11.33 -9.39 -0.07
C PHE A 70 10.50 -9.08 1.18
N ASP A 71 11.15 -8.62 2.26
CA ASP A 71 10.48 -8.28 3.51
C ASP A 71 9.45 -7.15 3.33
N VAL A 72 9.81 -6.09 2.59
CA VAL A 72 8.91 -4.98 2.29
C VAL A 72 7.78 -5.41 1.36
N MET A 73 8.07 -6.28 0.39
CA MET A 73 7.05 -6.83 -0.51
C MET A 73 6.02 -7.66 0.28
N MET A 74 6.46 -8.54 1.18
CA MET A 74 5.59 -9.35 2.03
C MET A 74 4.72 -8.47 2.94
N GLU A 75 5.31 -7.44 3.55
CA GLU A 75 4.56 -6.48 4.37
C GLU A 75 3.54 -5.67 3.57
N LEU A 76 3.87 -5.24 2.35
CA LEU A 76 2.93 -4.56 1.46
C LEU A 76 1.76 -5.47 1.05
N LEU A 77 2.04 -6.74 0.75
CA LEU A 77 1.00 -7.72 0.42
C LEU A 77 0.09 -8.01 1.61
N ALA A 78 0.65 -8.20 2.81
CA ALA A 78 -0.12 -8.42 4.03
C ALA A 78 -0.98 -7.19 4.38
N LEU A 79 -0.42 -5.98 4.25
CA LEU A 79 -1.13 -4.72 4.48
C LEU A 79 -2.28 -4.55 3.48
N ARG A 80 -2.06 -4.89 2.20
CA ARG A 80 -3.12 -4.91 1.19
C ARG A 80 -4.22 -5.90 1.56
N ASP A 81 -3.85 -7.11 1.95
CA ASP A 81 -4.81 -8.17 2.29
C ASP A 81 -5.68 -7.78 3.49
N ALA A 82 -5.07 -7.25 4.55
CA ALA A 82 -5.79 -6.81 5.75
C ALA A 82 -6.65 -5.55 5.54
N LEU A 83 -6.28 -4.67 4.60
CA LEU A 83 -7.05 -3.46 4.30
C LEU A 83 -8.12 -3.66 3.22
N ILE A 84 -7.97 -4.70 2.39
CA ILE A 84 -8.91 -5.06 1.32
C ILE A 84 -9.69 -6.34 1.71
N GLU A 85 -9.65 -6.73 2.98
CA GLU A 85 -10.29 -7.93 3.52
C GLU A 85 -11.81 -7.91 3.20
N ASP A 86 -12.21 -8.76 2.25
CA ASP A 86 -13.58 -9.19 1.94
C ASP A 86 -14.61 -8.13 1.46
N ASP A 87 -14.35 -7.48 0.32
CA ASP A 87 -15.45 -7.04 -0.55
C ASP A 87 -15.22 -7.63 -1.94
N GLU A 88 -15.94 -8.71 -2.20
CA GLU A 88 -16.35 -9.32 -3.47
C GLU A 88 -15.29 -9.30 -4.63
N PRO A 89 -15.02 -10.43 -5.33
CA PRO A 89 -14.54 -10.30 -6.72
C PRO A 89 -15.42 -9.28 -7.43
N PRO A 90 -14.96 -8.48 -8.41
CA PRO A 90 -15.87 -7.68 -9.21
C PRO A 90 -16.84 -8.63 -9.93
N GLY A 91 -17.94 -8.96 -9.26
CA GLY A 91 -19.17 -9.37 -9.86
C GLY A 91 -19.65 -8.15 -10.60
N THR A 92 -19.15 -8.03 -11.83
CA THR A 92 -19.90 -7.43 -12.92
C THR A 92 -20.33 -5.99 -12.66
N ASP A 93 -19.47 -5.04 -12.99
CA ASP A 93 -19.99 -3.90 -13.76
C ASP A 93 -19.30 -3.85 -15.11
N ASP A 94 -20.06 -4.33 -16.09
CA ASP A 94 -20.09 -3.89 -17.47
C ASP A 94 -18.76 -3.75 -18.24
N ALA A 95 -18.30 -4.89 -18.76
CA ALA A 95 -17.96 -4.92 -20.17
C ALA A 95 -18.89 -5.90 -20.88
N THR A 96 -20.13 -5.44 -21.09
CA THR A 96 -20.94 -5.84 -22.23
C THR A 96 -20.16 -5.50 -23.51
N LYS A 97 -19.22 -6.34 -23.88
CA LYS A 97 -18.54 -6.35 -25.17
C LYS A 97 -17.93 -7.73 -25.29
N TRP A 98 -18.68 -8.75 -25.74
CA TRP A 98 -18.22 -9.92 -26.51
C TRP A 98 -19.43 -10.85 -26.78
N VAL A 99 -20.55 -10.27 -27.25
CA VAL A 99 -21.59 -10.86 -28.12
C VAL A 99 -22.37 -9.62 -28.61
N SER A 100 -22.55 -9.32 -29.89
CA SER A 100 -22.84 -10.12 -31.08
C SER A 100 -22.01 -9.72 -32.29
#